data_AF-A0A3C0W6P9-F1
#
_entry.id   AF-A0A3C0W6P9-F1
#
_cell.length_a   1.000
_cell.length_b   1.000
_cell.length_c   1.000
_cell.angle_alpha   90.00
_cell.angle_beta   90.00
_cell.angle_gamma   90.00
#
_symmetry.space_group_name_H-M   'P 1'
#
loop_
_entity.id
_entity.type
_entity.pdbx_description
1 polymer ?
#
loop_
_entity_poly.entity_id
_entity_poly.type
_entity_poly.pdbx_seq_one_letter_code
_entity_poly.pdbx_strand_id
1 'polypeptide(L)'
;FGKIVTSLVDQVVMPPIGLLLGRVDFSKLEWVLVPEDPATEAVEKVAIQYGAFINTLIQFLIVAFVVFLMVKMVNKLRREQPAEPEAPAAPTPTEALLAEIRDELKARS
;
A
#
# COMPACT_ATOMS: atom_id res chain seq x y z
N PHE A 1 -1.92 -1.77 8.28
CA PHE A 1 -1.94 -1.45 6.84
C PHE A 1 -0.54 -1.47 6.24
N GLY A 2 0.37 -0.56 6.65
CA GLY A 2 1.75 -0.52 6.15
C GLY A 2 2.48 -1.86 6.17
N LYS A 3 2.56 -2.54 7.33
CA LYS A 3 3.20 -3.88 7.43
C LYS A 3 2.63 -4.94 6.49
N ILE A 4 1.34 -4.91 6.19
CA ILE A 4 0.69 -5.89 5.29
C ILE A 4 1.13 -5.63 3.85
N VAL A 5 1.14 -4.35 3.45
CA VAL A 5 1.63 -3.93 2.14
C VAL A 5 3.11 -4.25 2.00
N THR A 6 3.93 -3.89 2.98
CA THR A 6 5.38 -4.17 2.97
C THR A 6 5.64 -5.67 2.87
N SER A 7 4.93 -6.50 3.65
CA SER A 7 5.06 -7.97 3.57
C SER A 7 4.65 -8.53 2.21
N LEU A 8 3.61 -7.99 1.57
CA LEU A 8 3.19 -8.43 0.23
C LEU A 8 4.26 -8.07 -0.81
N VAL A 9 4.82 -6.87 -0.71
CA VAL A 9 5.88 -6.42 -1.62
C VAL A 9 7.13 -7.28 -1.43
N ASP A 10 7.57 -7.46 -0.19
CA ASP A 10 8.81 -8.17 0.14
C ASP A 10 8.74 -9.67 -0.17
N GLN A 11 7.58 -10.30 0.04
CA GLN A 11 7.45 -11.75 -0.11
C GLN A 11 6.90 -12.19 -1.47
N VAL A 12 6.10 -11.35 -2.14
CA VAL A 12 5.41 -11.73 -3.40
C VAL A 12 5.96 -10.99 -4.60
N VAL A 13 6.30 -9.71 -4.46
CA VAL A 13 6.70 -8.86 -5.60
C VAL A 13 8.22 -8.85 -5.79
N MET A 14 8.98 -8.84 -4.70
CA MET A 14 10.44 -8.84 -4.72
C MET A 14 11.06 -10.11 -5.34
N PRO A 15 10.58 -11.36 -5.13
CA PRO A 15 11.22 -12.53 -5.74
C PRO A 15 11.17 -12.54 -7.28
N PRO A 16 10.02 -12.28 -7.95
CA PRO A 16 9.96 -12.16 -9.41
C PRO A 16 10.76 -10.97 -9.95
N ILE A 17 10.69 -9.81 -9.28
CA ILE A 17 11.45 -8.62 -9.69
C ILE A 17 12.96 -8.85 -9.53
N GLY A 18 13.39 -9.47 -8.44
CA GLY A 18 14.79 -9.81 -8.20
C GLY A 18 15.33 -10.81 -9.23
N LEU A 19 14.48 -11.73 -9.71
CA LEU A 19 14.80 -12.65 -10.80
C LEU A 19 14.91 -11.94 -12.16
N LEU A 20 13.94 -11.07 -12.47
CA LEU A 20 13.88 -10.32 -13.75
C LEU A 20 14.99 -9.29 -13.89
N LEU A 21 15.28 -8.56 -12.81
CA LEU A 21 16.34 -7.57 -12.80
C LEU A 21 17.72 -8.27 -12.70
N GLY A 22 17.79 -9.55 -12.32
CA GLY A 22 19.04 -10.30 -12.29
C GLY A 22 19.92 -9.95 -11.10
N ARG A 23 19.33 -9.84 -9.89
CA ARG A 23 20.01 -9.39 -8.66
C ARG A 23 20.71 -8.04 -8.83
N VAL A 24 19.99 -7.03 -9.31
CA VAL A 24 20.57 -5.67 -9.40
C VAL A 24 20.73 -5.11 -8.00
N ASP A 25 21.87 -5.41 -7.41
CA ASP A 25 22.28 -4.89 -6.12
C ASP A 25 23.05 -3.60 -6.36
N PHE A 26 22.31 -2.52 -6.59
CA PHE A 26 22.89 -1.19 -6.69
C PHE A 26 23.60 -0.78 -5.40
N SER A 27 23.38 -1.46 -4.27
CA SER A 27 24.03 -1.20 -2.99
C SER A 27 25.56 -1.30 -3.06
N LYS A 28 26.11 -1.97 -4.09
CA LYS A 28 27.56 -2.05 -4.34
C LYS A 28 28.15 -0.82 -5.03
N LEU A 29 27.30 0.11 -5.47
CA LEU A 29 27.73 1.38 -6.04
C LEU A 29 28.04 2.36 -4.90
N GLU A 30 29.31 2.46 -4.60
CA GLU A 30 29.85 3.36 -3.60
C GLU A 30 30.89 4.26 -4.26
N TRP A 31 30.86 5.56 -3.94
CA TRP A 31 31.94 6.46 -4.29
C TRP A 31 32.86 6.52 -3.07
N VAL A 32 34.03 5.93 -3.18
CA VAL A 32 35.05 5.97 -2.14
C VAL A 32 35.73 7.35 -2.17
N LEU A 33 35.55 8.15 -1.11
CA LEU A 33 36.15 9.48 -1.00
C LEU A 33 37.54 9.41 -0.36
N VAL A 34 37.78 8.39 0.48
CA VAL A 34 39.09 8.10 1.09
C VAL A 34 39.38 6.61 0.87
N PRO A 35 40.42 6.24 0.09
CA PRO A 35 40.81 4.85 -0.07
C PRO A 35 41.33 4.30 1.26
N GLU A 36 41.03 3.03 1.57
CA GLU A 36 41.63 2.33 2.70
C GLU A 36 43.14 2.27 2.51
N ASP A 37 43.89 2.91 3.41
CA ASP A 37 45.34 2.78 3.47
C ASP A 37 45.68 1.65 4.45
N PRO A 38 46.24 0.51 4.00
CA PRO A 38 46.54 -0.62 4.86
C PRO A 38 47.65 -0.34 5.89
N ALA A 39 48.30 0.83 5.85
CA ALA A 39 49.33 1.23 6.80
C ALA A 39 48.80 1.84 8.11
N THR A 40 47.52 2.25 8.16
CA THR A 40 46.90 2.83 9.36
C THR A 40 45.54 2.20 9.61
N GLU A 41 45.44 1.28 10.56
CA GLU A 41 44.18 0.63 11.01
C GLU A 41 43.10 1.61 11.53
N ALA A 42 43.34 2.92 11.49
CA ALA A 42 42.53 3.96 12.10
C ALA A 42 41.68 4.80 11.13
N VAL A 43 41.76 4.58 9.82
CA VAL A 43 40.97 5.34 8.84
C VAL A 43 39.77 4.51 8.39
N GLU A 44 38.62 4.72 9.02
CA GLU A 44 37.35 4.16 8.59
C GLU A 44 37.08 4.58 7.13
N LYS A 45 36.78 3.61 6.27
CA LYS A 45 36.43 3.83 4.87
C LYS A 45 35.25 4.80 4.76
N VAL A 46 35.51 6.04 4.37
CA VAL A 46 34.46 7.03 4.08
C VAL A 46 34.04 6.88 2.63
N ALA A 47 32.92 6.19 2.41
CA ALA A 47 32.32 6.02 1.10
C ALA A 47 30.88 6.55 1.07
N ILE A 48 30.54 7.31 0.02
CA ILE A 48 29.16 7.68 -0.25
C ILE A 48 28.49 6.49 -0.94
N GLN A 49 27.65 5.77 -0.20
CA GLN A 49 26.86 4.64 -0.69
C GLN A 49 25.60 5.13 -1.44
N TYR A 50 25.79 5.86 -2.54
CA TYR A 50 24.67 6.34 -3.37
C TYR A 50 23.85 5.18 -3.96
N GLY A 51 24.46 4.01 -4.09
CA GLY A 51 23.80 2.75 -4.39
C GLY A 51 22.66 2.39 -3.46
N ALA A 52 22.85 2.55 -2.15
CA ALA A 52 21.83 2.28 -1.15
C ALA A 52 20.65 3.26 -1.24
N PHE A 53 20.93 4.53 -1.59
CA PHE A 53 19.90 5.53 -1.82
C PHE A 53 19.03 5.18 -3.05
N ILE A 54 19.65 4.82 -4.17
CA ILE A 54 18.94 4.40 -5.38
C ILE A 54 18.11 3.14 -5.11
N ASN A 55 18.66 2.17 -4.38
CA ASN A 55 17.94 0.96 -3.99
C ASN A 55 16.69 1.31 -3.16
N THR A 56 16.82 2.20 -2.17
CA THR A 56 15.68 2.69 -1.37
C THR A 56 14.64 3.41 -2.23
N LEU A 57 15.08 4.20 -3.20
CA LEU A 57 14.19 4.90 -4.14
C LEU A 57 13.39 3.91 -4.99
N ILE A 58 14.04 2.87 -5.53
CA ILE A 58 13.41 1.82 -6.32
C ILE A 58 12.42 1.03 -5.46
N GLN A 59 12.79 0.65 -4.24
CA GLN A 59 11.88 -0.02 -3.30
C GLN A 59 10.64 0.84 -3.03
N PHE A 60 10.82 2.13 -2.78
CA PHE A 60 9.70 3.04 -2.57
C PHE A 60 8.75 3.08 -3.79
N LEU A 61 9.30 3.15 -5.01
CA LEU A 61 8.50 3.11 -6.23
C LEU A 61 7.73 1.80 -6.41
N ILE A 62 8.36 0.65 -6.11
CA ILE A 62 7.71 -0.67 -6.17
C ILE A 62 6.56 -0.73 -5.16
N VAL A 63 6.80 -0.34 -3.91
CA VAL A 63 5.77 -0.32 -2.87
C VAL A 63 4.60 0.59 -3.27
N ALA A 64 4.90 1.79 -3.75
CA ALA A 64 3.89 2.73 -4.23
C ALA A 64 3.06 2.15 -5.39
N PHE A 65 3.71 1.48 -6.35
CA PHE A 65 3.05 0.82 -7.46
C PHE A 65 2.12 -0.32 -7.00
N VAL A 66 2.54 -1.11 -6.02
CA VAL A 66 1.73 -2.21 -5.47
C VAL A 66 0.53 -1.67 -4.70
N VAL A 67 0.69 -0.62 -3.88
CA VAL A 67 -0.44 0.06 -3.22
C VAL A 67 -1.42 0.60 -4.26
N PHE A 68 -0.92 1.23 -5.31
CA PHE A 68 -1.75 1.73 -6.40
C PHE A 68 -2.54 0.61 -7.08
N LEU A 69 -1.92 -0.52 -7.39
CA LEU A 69 -2.61 -1.69 -7.94
C LEU A 69 -3.67 -2.24 -6.97
N MET A 70 -3.38 -2.29 -5.67
CA MET A 70 -4.33 -2.78 -4.67
C MET A 70 -5.56 -1.87 -4.59
N VAL A 71 -5.37 -0.55 -4.53
CA VAL A 71 -6.48 0.42 -4.54
C VAL A 71 -7.27 0.33 -5.85
N LYS A 72 -6.59 0.20 -6.99
CA LYS A 72 -7.23 0.02 -8.29
C LYS A 72 -8.06 -1.27 -8.36
N MET A 73 -7.55 -2.37 -7.79
CA MET A 73 -8.25 -3.65 -7.75
C MET A 73 -9.49 -3.58 -6.86
N VAL A 74 -9.38 -2.97 -5.67
CA VAL A 74 -10.53 -2.74 -4.78
C VAL A 74 -11.56 -1.83 -5.46
N ASN A 75 -11.14 -0.74 -6.10
CA ASN A 75 -12.04 0.15 -6.83
C ASN A 75 -12.69 -0.54 -8.04
N LYS A 76 -11.98 -1.43 -8.74
CA LYS A 76 -12.54 -2.23 -9.84
C LYS A 76 -13.59 -3.22 -9.33
N LEU A 77 -13.29 -3.96 -8.26
CA LEU A 77 -14.22 -4.93 -7.65
C LEU A 77 -15.46 -4.24 -7.08
N ARG A 78 -15.31 -3.06 -6.44
CA ARG A 78 -16.45 -2.24 -6.00
C ARG A 78 -17.27 -1.64 -7.15
N ARG A 79 -16.74 -1.59 -8.37
CA ARG A 79 -17.46 -1.14 -9.57
C ARG A 79 -18.15 -2.28 -10.31
N GLU A 80 -17.65 -3.51 -10.16
CA GLU A 80 -18.22 -4.73 -10.75
C GLU A 80 -19.28 -5.39 -9.87
N GLN A 81 -19.24 -5.17 -8.56
CA GLN A 81 -20.46 -5.27 -7.76
C GLN A 81 -21.31 -4.04 -8.10
N PRO A 82 -22.51 -4.17 -8.73
CA PRO A 82 -23.48 -3.11 -8.54
C PRO A 82 -23.54 -2.93 -7.02
N ALA A 83 -23.40 -1.69 -6.54
CA ALA A 83 -23.72 -1.40 -5.17
C ALA A 83 -25.06 -2.08 -4.92
N GLU A 84 -25.04 -3.18 -4.17
CA GLU A 84 -26.25 -3.82 -3.72
C GLU A 84 -26.99 -2.66 -3.10
N PRO A 85 -28.11 -2.20 -3.70
CA PRO A 85 -28.75 -0.98 -3.24
C PRO A 85 -28.90 -1.20 -1.76
N GLU A 86 -28.22 -0.37 -0.94
CA GLU A 86 -28.27 -0.48 0.51
C GLU A 86 -29.74 -0.70 0.80
N ALA A 87 -30.10 -1.94 1.15
CA ALA A 87 -31.50 -2.29 1.29
C ALA A 87 -31.99 -1.25 2.29
N PRO A 88 -32.92 -0.36 1.90
CA PRO A 88 -33.18 0.86 2.64
C PRO A 88 -33.30 0.46 4.09
N ALA A 89 -32.41 1.03 4.92
CA ALA A 89 -32.18 0.56 6.28
C ALA A 89 -33.54 0.23 6.88
N ALA A 90 -33.70 -1.03 7.33
CA ALA A 90 -34.99 -1.50 7.81
C ALA A 90 -35.55 -0.43 8.76
N PRO A 91 -36.79 0.04 8.54
CA PRO A 91 -37.31 1.20 9.23
C PRO A 91 -37.09 1.01 10.72
N THR A 92 -36.49 2.02 11.34
CA THR A 92 -36.29 2.02 12.78
C THR A 92 -37.65 1.85 13.47
N PRO A 93 -37.69 1.29 14.69
CA PRO A 93 -38.96 1.13 15.43
C PRO A 93 -39.78 2.44 15.49
N THR A 94 -39.08 3.58 15.55
CA THR A 94 -39.66 4.91 15.50
C THR A 94 -40.32 5.23 14.16
N GLU A 95 -39.69 4.90 13.03
CA GLU A 95 -40.26 5.11 11.69
C GLU A 95 -41.49 4.22 11.45
N ALA A 96 -41.49 3.00 11.98
CA ALA A 96 -42.66 2.10 11.94
C ALA A 96 -43.84 2.67 12.75
N LEU A 97 -43.59 3.12 13.98
CA LEU A 97 -44.62 3.75 14.81
C LEU A 97 -45.17 5.04 14.19
N LEU A 98 -44.32 5.86 13.57
CA LEU A 98 -44.75 7.06 12.87
C LEU A 98 -45.60 6.74 11.62
N ALA A 99 -45.33 5.64 10.93
CA ALA A 99 -46.15 5.17 9.82
C ALA A 99 -47.54 4.70 10.30
N GLU A 100 -47.61 3.96 11.42
CA GLU A 100 -48.87 3.54 12.05
C GLU A 100 -49.69 4.76 12.50
N ILE A 101 -49.08 5.74 13.18
CA ILE A 101 -49.75 6.97 13.62
C ILE A 101 -50.29 7.78 12.42
N ARG A 102 -49.52 7.87 11.33
CA ARG A 102 -49.97 8.55 10.10
C ARG A 102 -51.21 7.87 9.52
N ASP A 103 -51.21 6.54 9.49
CA ASP A 103 -52.32 5.77 8.92
C ASP A 103 -53.57 5.85 9.81
N GLU A 104 -53.43 5.85 11.14
CA GLU A 104 -54.52 6.13 12.08
C GLU A 104 -55.10 7.54 11.95
N LEU A 105 -54.24 8.56 11.75
CA LEU A 105 -54.68 9.93 11.51
C LEU A 105 -55.45 10.08 10.19
N LYS A 106 -54.99 9.40 9.13
CA LYS A 106 -55.68 9.36 7.83
C LYS A 106 -57.03 8.67 7.91
N ALA A 107 -57.17 7.64 8.75
CA ALA A 107 -58.43 6.96 8.98
C ALA A 107 -59.43 7.79 9.80
N ARG A 108 -58.94 8.78 10.55
CA ARG A 108 -59.74 9.74 11.33
C ARG A 108 -60.10 11.03 10.60
N SER A 109 -59.46 11.33 9.47
CA SER A 109 -59.75 12.49 8.60
C SER A 109 -60.70 12.11 7.48
#